data_AF-A0A158E8P0-F1
#
_entry.id   AF-A0A158E8P0-F1
#
_cell.length_a   1.000
_cell.length_b   1.000
_cell.length_c   1.000
_cell.angle_alpha   90.00
_cell.angle_beta   90.00
_cell.angle_gamma   90.00
#
_symmetry.space_group_name_H-M   'P 1'
#
loop_
_entity.id
_entity.type
_entity.pdbx_description
1 polymer ?
#
loop_
_entity_poly.entity_id
_entity_poly.type
_entity_poly.pdbx_seq_one_letter_code
_entity_poly.pdbx_strand_id
1 'polypeptide(L)'
;MSDKEMRAEYDAQHNEWPGLDWFTWQLAWHAARPSAAPAIPEGFALVPIRPNQDMCYAGQIKAREWPKFPLRIAPIYQAMLAAAPKAGE
;
A
#
# COMPACT_ATOMS: atom_id res chain seq x y z
N MET A 1 4.72 7.72 -34.18
CA MET A 1 4.20 6.61 -33.36
C MET A 1 2.97 7.12 -32.64
N SER A 2 1.83 6.52 -32.91
CA SER A 2 0.54 6.86 -32.29
C SER A 2 0.43 6.22 -30.90
N ASP A 3 -0.43 6.76 -30.03
CA ASP A 3 -0.71 6.18 -28.71
C ASP A 3 -1.12 4.71 -28.77
N LYS A 4 -1.79 4.31 -29.86
CA LYS A 4 -2.17 2.92 -30.10
C LYS A 4 -0.97 2.01 -30.34
N GLU A 5 0.06 2.52 -31.00
CA GLU A 5 1.31 1.78 -31.27
C GLU A 5 2.17 1.69 -30.01
N MET A 6 2.28 2.77 -29.21
CA MET A 6 2.96 2.74 -27.91
C MET A 6 2.30 1.77 -26.92
N ARG A 7 0.96 1.72 -26.90
CA ARG A 7 0.20 0.78 -26.07
C ARG A 7 0.48 -0.66 -26.47
N ALA A 8 0.48 -0.94 -27.77
CA ALA A 8 0.73 -2.28 -28.30
C ALA A 8 2.17 -2.76 -28.03
N GLU A 9 3.17 -1.88 -28.13
CA GLU A 9 4.55 -2.20 -27.77
C GLU A 9 4.73 -2.40 -26.26
N TYR A 10 4.09 -1.59 -25.43
CA TYR A 10 4.10 -1.75 -23.98
C TYR A 10 3.48 -3.10 -23.56
N ASP A 11 2.32 -3.42 -24.13
CA ASP A 11 1.63 -4.70 -23.90
C ASP A 11 2.44 -5.89 -24.44
N ALA A 12 3.15 -5.73 -25.56
CA ALA A 12 4.04 -6.77 -26.09
C ALA A 12 5.28 -7.02 -25.21
N GLN A 13 5.85 -5.97 -24.61
CA GLN A 13 7.04 -6.07 -23.74
C GLN A 13 6.73 -6.53 -22.31
N HIS A 14 5.52 -6.28 -21.78
CA HIS A 14 5.20 -6.50 -20.36
C HIS A 14 4.32 -7.72 -20.10
N ASN A 15 3.94 -8.48 -21.15
CA ASN A 15 3.11 -9.67 -21.05
C ASN A 15 3.94 -10.98 -21.02
N GLU A 16 5.23 -10.90 -20.67
CA GLU A 16 6.16 -12.04 -20.67
C GLU A 16 6.12 -12.91 -19.40
N TRP A 17 5.07 -12.84 -18.58
CA TRP A 17 4.85 -13.82 -17.53
C TRP A 17 3.77 -14.81 -17.99
N PRO A 18 4.12 -15.86 -18.77
CA PRO A 18 3.16 -16.86 -19.17
C PRO A 18 2.62 -17.57 -17.92
N GLY A 19 1.38 -17.27 -17.54
CA GLY A 19 0.63 -18.02 -16.54
C GLY A 19 0.23 -17.29 -15.26
N LEU A 20 0.54 -16.00 -15.11
CA LEU A 20 -0.03 -15.18 -14.02
C LEU A 20 -0.41 -13.80 -14.55
N ASP A 21 -1.62 -13.70 -15.11
CA ASP A 21 -2.24 -12.39 -15.22
C ASP A 21 -2.52 -11.83 -13.81
N TRP A 22 -2.63 -10.50 -13.72
CA TRP A 22 -2.87 -9.79 -12.46
C TRP A 22 -4.07 -10.36 -11.69
N PHE A 23 -5.08 -10.84 -12.41
CA PHE A 23 -6.29 -11.41 -11.86
C PHE A 23 -6.04 -12.76 -11.18
N THR A 24 -5.25 -13.62 -11.82
CA THR A 24 -4.82 -14.93 -11.31
C THR A 24 -3.93 -14.76 -10.08
N TRP A 25 -3.04 -13.76 -10.08
CA TRP A 25 -2.25 -13.40 -8.92
C TRP A 25 -3.13 -12.96 -7.74
N GLN A 26 -4.11 -12.08 -7.97
CA GLN A 26 -5.03 -11.65 -6.92
C GLN A 26 -5.84 -12.81 -6.34
N LEU A 27 -6.36 -13.69 -7.19
CA LEU A 27 -7.12 -14.87 -6.78
C LEU A 27 -6.29 -15.82 -5.90
N ALA A 28 -5.06 -16.13 -6.31
CA ALA A 28 -4.14 -16.96 -5.53
C ALA A 28 -3.80 -16.31 -4.17
N TRP A 29 -3.56 -15.00 -4.15
CA TRP A 29 -3.30 -14.24 -2.93
C TRP A 29 -4.48 -14.27 -1.94
N HIS A 30 -5.71 -14.13 -2.45
CA HIS A 30 -6.91 -14.21 -1.64
C HIS A 30 -7.21 -15.63 -1.13
N ALA A 31 -6.96 -16.65 -1.96
CA ALA A 31 -7.14 -18.06 -1.60
C ALA A 31 -6.09 -18.56 -0.59
N ALA A 32 -4.87 -18.02 -0.63
CA ALA A 32 -3.77 -18.40 0.25
C ALA A 32 -3.85 -17.79 1.66
N ARG A 33 -4.94 -17.06 2.00
CA ARG A 33 -5.05 -16.41 3.31
C ARG A 33 -5.07 -17.46 4.44
N PRO A 34 -4.03 -17.55 5.28
CA PRO A 34 -4.10 -18.42 6.45
C PRO A 34 -5.22 -17.92 7.38
N SER A 35 -5.96 -18.84 7.99
CA SER A 35 -7.12 -18.51 8.84
C SER A 35 -6.76 -17.77 10.13
N ALA A 36 -5.47 -17.66 10.44
CA ALA A 36 -4.93 -16.88 11.54
C ALA A 36 -3.72 -16.10 11.04
N ALA A 37 -3.70 -14.79 11.32
CA ALA A 37 -2.49 -14.00 11.14
C ALA A 37 -1.40 -14.58 12.07
N PRO A 38 -0.17 -14.81 11.58
CA PRO A 38 0.93 -15.22 12.46
C PRO A 38 1.10 -14.20 13.59
N ALA A 39 1.44 -14.70 14.78
CA ALA A 39 1.69 -13.85 15.95
C ALA A 39 2.74 -12.78 15.58
N ILE A 40 2.40 -11.51 15.83
CA ILE A 40 3.29 -10.39 15.53
C ILE A 40 4.46 -10.43 16.53
N PRO A 41 5.72 -10.46 16.06
CA PRO A 41 6.87 -10.46 16.96
C PRO A 41 6.95 -9.19 17.81
N GLU A 42 7.63 -9.28 18.96
CA GLU A 42 7.86 -8.12 19.83
C GLU A 42 8.61 -7.01 19.08
N GLY A 43 8.14 -5.77 19.19
CA GLY A 43 8.68 -4.62 18.47
C GLY A 43 8.16 -4.41 17.05
N PHE A 44 7.31 -5.31 16.53
CA PHE A 44 6.65 -5.16 15.23
C PHE A 44 5.17 -4.78 15.39
N ALA A 45 4.60 -4.12 14.38
CA ALA A 45 3.18 -3.76 14.34
C ALA A 45 2.59 -4.06 12.96
N LEU A 46 1.33 -4.50 12.91
CA LEU A 46 0.59 -4.60 11.65
C LEU A 46 0.16 -3.21 11.21
N VAL A 47 0.52 -2.86 9.98
CA VAL A 47 0.07 -1.62 9.34
C VAL A 47 -0.94 -1.99 8.26
N PRO A 48 -2.13 -1.39 8.25
CA PRO A 48 -3.11 -1.61 7.19
C PRO A 48 -2.51 -1.32 5.80
N ILE A 49 -2.76 -2.20 4.82
CA ILE A 49 -2.35 -1.99 3.42
C ILE A 49 -2.95 -0.68 2.87
N ARG A 50 -4.18 -0.37 3.28
CA ARG A 50 -4.82 0.92 3.03
C ARG A 50 -5.00 1.66 4.35
N PRO A 51 -4.53 2.90 4.49
CA PRO A 51 -4.76 3.69 5.69
C PRO A 51 -6.26 3.91 5.88
N ASN A 52 -6.71 3.85 7.14
CA ASN A 52 -8.07 4.24 7.49
C ASN A 52 -8.20 5.78 7.54
N GLN A 53 -9.40 6.27 7.83
CA GLN A 53 -9.68 7.70 7.84
C GLN A 53 -8.92 8.46 8.93
N ASP A 54 -8.74 7.85 10.11
CA ASP A 54 -8.01 8.46 11.23
C ASP A 54 -6.51 8.61 10.92
N MET A 55 -5.91 7.59 10.30
CA MET A 55 -4.55 7.66 9.79
C MET A 55 -4.40 8.78 8.77
N CYS A 56 -5.29 8.86 7.78
CA CYS A 56 -5.28 9.92 6.77
C CYS A 56 -5.43 11.31 7.40
N TYR A 57 -6.30 11.46 8.38
CA TYR A 57 -6.52 12.72 9.10
C TYR A 57 -5.29 13.16 9.88
N ALA A 58 -4.64 12.24 10.61
CA ALA A 58 -3.39 12.50 11.31
C ALA A 58 -2.27 12.95 10.35
N GLY A 59 -2.16 12.29 9.20
CA GLY A 59 -1.22 12.67 8.15
C GLY A 59 -1.48 14.09 7.61
N GLN A 60 -2.76 14.46 7.41
CA GLN A 60 -3.13 15.80 6.96
C GLN A 60 -2.82 16.89 7.98
N ILE A 61 -3.09 16.65 9.27
CA ILE A 61 -2.70 17.57 10.35
C ILE A 61 -1.19 17.79 10.28
N LYS A 62 -0.41 16.70 10.19
CA LYS A 62 1.04 16.79 10.16
C LYS A 62 1.58 17.51 8.92
N ALA A 63 0.96 17.29 7.77
CA ALA A 63 1.32 17.98 6.54
C ALA A 63 1.10 19.51 6.63
N ARG A 64 0.07 19.97 7.36
CA ARG A 64 -0.22 21.40 7.56
C ARG A 64 0.81 22.12 8.44
N GLU A 65 1.55 21.40 9.29
CA GLU A 65 2.64 21.99 10.06
C GLU A 65 3.78 22.47 9.17
N TRP A 66 3.92 21.90 7.96
CA TRP A 66 5.03 22.18 7.04
C TRP A 66 4.56 22.62 5.65
N PRO A 67 3.92 23.81 5.56
CA PRO A 67 3.38 24.30 4.29
C PRO A 67 4.46 24.55 3.23
N LYS A 68 5.73 24.72 3.63
CA LYS A 68 6.88 24.93 2.72
C LYS A 68 7.63 23.65 2.34
N PHE A 69 7.41 22.52 3.03
CA PHE A 69 8.15 21.27 2.79
C PHE A 69 7.21 20.06 2.79
N PRO A 70 6.30 19.96 1.80
CA PRO A 70 5.32 18.87 1.70
C PRO A 70 5.94 17.49 1.50
N LEU A 71 7.25 17.41 1.21
CA LEU A 71 7.98 16.17 0.96
C LEU A 71 8.57 15.52 2.22
N ARG A 72 8.28 16.04 3.42
CA ARG A 72 8.66 15.36 4.66
C ARG A 72 7.71 14.21 4.94
N ILE A 73 7.86 13.17 4.14
CA ILE A 73 7.01 11.97 4.17
C ILE A 73 7.24 11.19 5.47
N ALA A 74 8.49 11.10 5.95
CA ALA A 74 8.78 10.29 7.13
C ALA A 74 7.98 10.71 8.38
N PRO A 75 7.89 12.00 8.75
CA PRO A 75 7.13 12.39 9.93
C PRO A 75 5.61 12.39 9.71
N ILE A 76 5.14 12.61 8.48
CA ILE A 76 3.73 12.39 8.12
C ILE A 76 3.38 10.91 8.32
N TYR A 77 4.21 10.02 7.80
CA TYR A 77 4.05 8.58 7.95
C TYR A 77 4.10 8.14 9.42
N GLN A 78 5.01 8.69 10.24
CA GLN A 78 5.05 8.44 11.68
C GLN A 78 3.74 8.85 12.38
N ALA A 79 3.15 10.00 12.00
CA ALA A 79 1.87 10.42 12.55
C ALA A 79 0.73 9.47 12.13
N MET A 80 0.72 9.01 10.88
CA MET A 80 -0.23 8.01 10.40
C MET A 80 -0.09 6.68 11.16
N LEU A 81 1.14 6.22 11.40
CA LEU A 81 1.41 4.99 12.15
C LEU A 81 0.97 5.08 13.62
N ALA A 82 1.16 6.23 14.26
CA ALA A 82 0.72 6.44 15.63
C ALA A 82 -0.82 6.40 15.78
N ALA A 83 -1.54 6.75 14.71
CA ALA A 83 -3.00 6.66 14.61
C ALA A 83 -3.50 5.31 14.04
N ALA A 84 -2.60 4.38 13.73
CA ALA A 84 -3.00 3.06 13.25
C ALA A 84 -3.72 2.27 14.37
N PRO A 85 -4.73 1.45 14.02
CA PRO A 85 -5.40 0.60 14.98
C PRO A 85 -4.39 -0.36 15.63
N LYS A 86 -4.40 -0.42 16.97
CA LYS A 86 -3.53 -1.33 17.72
C LYS A 86 -4.16 -2.72 17.76
N ALA A 87 -3.33 -3.76 17.70
CA ALA A 87 -3.83 -5.12 17.85
C ALA A 87 -4.36 -5.31 19.28
N GLY A 88 -5.66 -5.57 19.44
CA GLY A 88 -6.28 -5.94 20.72
C GLY A 88 -7.24 -4.93 21.35
N GLU A 89 -7.67 -3.89 20.63
CA GLU A 89 -8.81 -3.03 21.01
C GLU A 89 -10.07 -3.37 20.20
#